data_AF-A0A535XLK5-F1
#
_entry.id   AF-A0A535XLK5-F1
#
_cell.length_a   1.000
_cell.length_b   1.000
_cell.length_c   1.000
_cell.angle_alpha   90.00
_cell.angle_beta   90.00
_cell.angle_gamma   90.00
#
_symmetry.space_group_name_H-M   'P 1'
#
loop_
_entity.id
_entity.type
_entity.pdbx_description
1 polymer ?
#
loop_
_entity_poly.entity_id
_entity_poly.type
_entity_poly.pdbx_seq_one_letter_code
_entity_poly.pdbx_strand_id
1 'polypeptide(L)'
;MSRKFLEALFRNKRLLLLPPLLIPLIVGAVSFVTTPLYYEGWTAVWLSQPTYLAATDQDNRYLSPAQNQANRLTELLKTQSFVTDVARRTALAPLTGSAAGQERLQTLLVGQISMQPSGNNLLAIRYRATSPQVTLQVLQALLDAYTEKTSTDRTSQGTLAISFYESRVQATQDQAKQSTDALRRYQQARLSIDPSVSADLSGSPAAHAAAESGRVRPEAAGRGTCVAR
;
A
#
# COMPACT_ATOMS: atom_id res chain seq x y z
N MET A 1 31.79 -66.79 -7.85
CA MET A 1 32.06 -65.94 -9.04
C MET A 1 32.59 -64.54 -8.71
N SER A 2 32.37 -64.00 -7.52
CA SER A 2 32.76 -62.63 -7.11
C SER A 2 34.28 -62.36 -7.05
N ARG A 3 35.11 -63.32 -6.65
CA ARG A 3 36.57 -63.12 -6.49
C ARG A 3 37.31 -62.79 -7.79
N LYS A 4 36.96 -63.42 -8.91
CA LYS A 4 37.58 -63.14 -10.23
C LYS A 4 37.20 -61.78 -10.79
N PHE A 5 36.02 -61.26 -10.45
CA PHE A 5 35.56 -59.92 -10.86
C PHE A 5 36.32 -58.82 -10.10
N LEU A 6 36.50 -58.99 -8.79
CA LEU A 6 37.30 -58.09 -7.95
C LEU A 6 38.76 -58.06 -8.39
N GLU A 7 39.33 -59.21 -8.77
CA GLU A 7 40.71 -59.32 -9.23
C GLU A 7 40.94 -58.66 -10.61
N ALA A 8 39.94 -58.71 -11.50
CA ALA A 8 39.94 -57.94 -12.75
C ALA A 8 39.80 -56.42 -12.53
N LEU A 9 39.01 -56.00 -11.52
CA LEU A 9 38.82 -54.60 -11.11
C LEU A 9 40.10 -53.98 -10.53
N PHE A 10 40.87 -54.74 -9.73
CA PHE A 10 42.12 -54.25 -9.13
C PHE A 10 43.35 -54.38 -10.05
N ARG A 11 43.35 -55.26 -11.05
CA ARG A 11 44.46 -55.41 -12.00
C ARG A 11 44.62 -54.21 -12.94
N ASN A 12 43.52 -53.53 -13.27
CA ASN A 12 43.51 -52.28 -14.04
C ASN A 12 43.13 -51.09 -13.15
N LYS A 13 44.01 -50.74 -12.19
CA LYS A 13 43.85 -49.63 -11.24
C LYS A 13 43.44 -48.30 -11.89
N ARG A 14 43.86 -48.06 -13.15
CA ARG A 14 43.44 -46.90 -13.96
C ARG A 14 41.98 -46.99 -14.42
N LEU A 15 41.48 -48.16 -14.81
CA LEU A 15 40.10 -48.33 -15.29
C LEU A 15 39.06 -48.23 -14.15
N LEU A 16 39.45 -48.56 -12.91
CA LEU A 16 38.60 -48.39 -11.72
C LEU A 16 38.55 -46.94 -11.22
N LEU A 17 39.69 -46.23 -11.24
CA LEU A 17 39.77 -44.82 -10.81
C LEU A 17 39.23 -43.84 -11.88
N LEU A 18 39.18 -44.24 -13.14
CA LEU A 18 38.81 -43.37 -14.26
C LEU A 18 37.34 -42.90 -14.18
N PRO A 19 36.31 -43.74 -13.98
CA PRO A 19 34.92 -43.27 -13.89
C PRO A 19 34.67 -42.26 -12.75
N PRO A 20 35.06 -42.51 -11.48
CA PRO A 20 34.82 -41.56 -10.39
C PRO A 20 35.66 -40.28 -10.49
N LEU A 21 36.72 -40.24 -11.32
CA LEU A 21 37.48 -39.02 -11.58
C LEU A 21 36.95 -38.26 -12.80
N LEU A 22 36.62 -38.94 -13.90
CA LEU A 22 36.16 -38.31 -15.14
C LEU A 22 34.73 -37.77 -15.01
N ILE A 23 33.84 -38.47 -14.30
CA ILE A 23 32.45 -38.02 -14.15
C ILE A 23 32.38 -36.63 -13.47
N PRO A 24 32.96 -36.38 -12.27
CA PRO A 24 32.91 -35.06 -11.67
C PRO A 24 33.70 -34.02 -12.45
N LEU A 25 34.76 -34.41 -13.16
CA LEU A 25 35.53 -33.49 -14.01
C LEU A 25 34.69 -33.00 -15.21
N ILE A 26 34.03 -33.92 -15.93
CA ILE A 26 33.17 -33.56 -17.06
C ILE A 26 31.96 -32.78 -16.57
N VAL A 27 31.26 -33.31 -15.54
CA VAL A 27 30.06 -32.66 -15.00
C VAL A 27 30.40 -31.28 -14.42
N GLY A 28 31.54 -31.14 -13.74
CA GLY A 28 32.03 -29.87 -13.22
C GLY A 28 32.35 -28.87 -14.33
N ALA A 29 33.06 -29.29 -15.38
CA ALA A 29 33.38 -28.43 -16.52
C ALA A 29 32.12 -27.99 -17.28
N VAL A 30 31.19 -28.92 -17.57
CA VAL A 30 29.93 -28.60 -18.23
C VAL A 30 29.09 -27.66 -17.35
N SER A 31 28.99 -27.92 -16.04
CA SER A 31 28.25 -27.05 -15.12
C SER A 31 28.86 -25.66 -15.06
N PHE A 32 30.18 -25.54 -14.98
CA PHE A 32 30.87 -24.24 -14.93
C PHE A 32 30.60 -23.39 -16.19
N VAL A 33 30.59 -24.01 -17.37
CA VAL A 33 30.35 -23.30 -18.64
C VAL A 33 28.87 -22.98 -18.85
N THR A 34 27.96 -23.84 -18.37
CA THR A 34 26.51 -23.68 -18.60
C THR A 34 25.79 -22.87 -17.53
N THR A 35 26.38 -22.67 -16.35
CA THR A 35 25.72 -21.92 -15.27
C THR A 35 25.78 -20.42 -15.56
N PRO A 36 24.63 -19.75 -15.76
CA PRO A 36 24.61 -18.30 -15.94
C PRO A 36 25.11 -17.57 -14.69
N LEU A 37 26.04 -16.64 -14.88
CA LEU A 37 26.50 -15.72 -13.84
C LEU A 37 25.37 -14.73 -13.51
N TYR A 38 24.99 -14.66 -12.24
CA TYR A 38 24.02 -13.68 -11.75
C TYR A 38 24.67 -12.72 -10.77
N TYR A 39 24.34 -11.44 -10.91
CA TYR A 39 24.70 -10.37 -10.01
C TYR A 39 23.48 -9.98 -9.18
N GLU A 40 23.63 -10.02 -7.86
CA GLU A 40 22.60 -9.63 -6.92
C GLU A 40 22.89 -8.22 -6.38
N GLY A 41 21.87 -7.37 -6.41
CA GLY A 41 21.86 -6.06 -5.77
C GLY A 41 20.83 -6.05 -4.65
N TRP A 42 21.12 -5.29 -3.59
CA TRP A 42 20.23 -5.14 -2.45
C TRP A 42 20.08 -3.66 -2.10
N THR A 43 18.88 -3.28 -1.68
CA THR A 43 18.56 -1.97 -1.14
C THR A 43 17.59 -2.12 0.03
N ALA A 44 17.67 -1.22 1.01
CA ALA A 44 16.79 -1.23 2.17
C ALA A 44 16.17 0.15 2.34
N VAL A 45 14.85 0.19 2.42
CA VAL A 45 14.08 1.43 2.57
C VAL A 45 13.41 1.44 3.94
N TRP A 46 13.55 2.55 4.65
CA TRP A 46 12.81 2.80 5.88
C TRP A 46 11.43 3.38 5.55
N LEU A 47 10.39 2.74 6.08
CA LEU A 47 9.00 3.08 5.84
C LEU A 47 8.41 3.73 7.09
N SER A 48 7.87 4.94 6.91
CA SER A 48 7.16 5.68 7.96
C SER A 48 5.67 5.69 7.67
N GLN A 49 4.85 5.26 8.62
CA GLN A 49 3.39 5.41 8.54
C GLN A 49 3.00 6.83 8.98
N PRO A 50 2.24 7.59 8.16
CA PRO A 50 1.64 8.82 8.62
C PRO A 50 0.53 8.51 9.63
N THR A 51 0.67 8.97 10.87
CA THR A 51 -0.28 8.73 11.97
C THR A 51 -1.66 9.38 11.75
N TYR A 52 -1.80 10.29 10.77
CA TYR A 52 -2.91 11.24 10.71
C TYR A 52 -4.02 10.90 9.69
N LEU A 53 -3.88 9.86 8.86
CA LEU A 53 -4.88 9.50 7.83
C LEU A 53 -5.25 8.01 7.87
N ALA A 54 -5.72 7.52 9.02
CA ALA A 54 -6.13 6.12 9.19
C ALA A 54 -7.44 5.73 8.47
N ALA A 55 -8.06 6.66 7.73
CA ALA A 55 -9.44 6.51 7.23
C ALA A 55 -9.56 5.86 5.85
N THR A 56 -8.47 5.76 5.07
CA THR A 56 -8.56 5.31 3.66
C THR A 56 -7.51 4.30 3.23
N ASP A 57 -6.48 4.03 4.07
CA ASP A 57 -5.51 2.99 3.75
C ASP A 57 -6.12 1.61 4.02
N GLN A 58 -6.23 0.78 2.98
CA GLN A 58 -6.56 -0.66 3.05
C GLN A 58 -5.43 -1.48 3.73
N ASP A 59 -4.61 -0.86 4.56
CA ASP A 59 -3.50 -1.51 5.25
C ASP A 59 -4.04 -2.45 6.33
N ASN A 60 -3.51 -3.67 6.36
CA ASN A 60 -3.87 -4.64 7.39
C ASN A 60 -3.19 -4.24 8.71
N ARG A 61 -3.99 -3.86 9.71
CA ARG A 61 -3.52 -3.44 11.04
C ARG A 61 -2.78 -4.54 11.81
N TYR A 62 -2.94 -5.81 11.42
CA TYR A 62 -2.26 -6.95 12.03
C TYR A 62 -0.88 -7.24 11.41
N LEU A 63 -0.54 -6.57 10.30
CA LEU A 63 0.76 -6.70 9.64
C LEU A 63 1.64 -5.51 9.98
N SER A 64 2.96 -5.73 9.95
CA SER A 64 3.90 -4.62 10.12
C SER A 64 3.79 -3.63 8.95
N PRO A 65 4.14 -2.35 9.15
CA PRO A 65 4.24 -1.37 8.08
C PRO A 65 5.04 -1.87 6.88
N ALA A 66 6.19 -2.51 7.15
CA ALA A 66 7.02 -3.08 6.10
C ALA A 66 6.34 -4.23 5.34
N GLN A 67 5.54 -5.07 6.01
CA GLN A 67 4.78 -6.14 5.37
C GLN A 67 3.65 -5.59 4.49
N ASN A 68 2.89 -4.60 4.95
CA ASN A 68 1.83 -3.98 4.15
C ASN A 68 2.39 -3.36 2.87
N GLN A 69 3.51 -2.62 2.97
CA GLN A 69 4.13 -2.03 1.78
C GLN A 69 4.75 -3.08 0.85
N ALA A 70 5.33 -4.17 1.39
CA ALA A 70 5.81 -5.28 0.58
C ALA A 70 4.68 -5.94 -0.21
N ASN A 71 3.51 -6.14 0.40
CA ASN A 71 2.33 -6.70 -0.26
C ASN A 71 1.82 -5.76 -1.36
N ARG A 72 1.68 -4.47 -1.07
CA ARG A 72 1.28 -3.47 -2.07
C ARG A 72 2.26 -3.40 -3.25
N LEU A 73 3.56 -3.41 -2.98
CA LEU A 73 4.57 -3.43 -4.05
C LEU A 73 4.53 -4.74 -4.84
N THR A 74 4.25 -5.88 -4.20
CA THR A 74 4.04 -7.17 -4.87
C THR A 74 2.83 -7.12 -5.80
N GLU A 75 1.75 -6.46 -5.40
CA GLU A 75 0.56 -6.26 -6.24
C GLU A 75 0.84 -5.29 -7.40
N LEU A 76 1.57 -4.20 -7.15
CA LEU A 76 2.00 -3.29 -8.20
C LEU A 76 2.89 -3.98 -9.24
N LEU A 77 3.81 -4.85 -8.81
CA LEU A 77 4.65 -5.66 -9.71
C LEU A 77 3.83 -6.64 -10.56
N LYS A 78 2.64 -7.04 -10.14
CA LYS A 78 1.72 -7.83 -10.98
C LYS A 78 1.02 -6.99 -12.05
N THR A 79 1.11 -5.66 -11.98
CA THR A 79 0.46 -4.75 -12.92
C THR A 79 1.40 -4.41 -14.07
N GLN A 80 0.94 -4.65 -15.31
CA GLN A 80 1.74 -4.42 -16.51
C GLN A 80 2.20 -2.97 -16.68
N SER A 81 1.36 -1.99 -16.30
CA SER A 81 1.70 -0.57 -16.41
C SER A 81 2.90 -0.21 -15.54
N PHE A 82 2.96 -0.74 -14.31
CA PHE A 82 4.07 -0.51 -13.40
C PHE A 82 5.36 -1.18 -13.88
N VAL A 83 5.30 -2.45 -14.31
CA VAL A 83 6.46 -3.17 -14.86
C VAL A 83 6.99 -2.46 -16.10
N THR A 84 6.11 -1.95 -16.97
CA THR A 84 6.49 -1.21 -18.17
C THR A 84 7.12 0.13 -17.81
N ASP A 85 6.59 0.85 -16.82
CA ASP A 85 7.17 2.13 -16.37
C ASP A 85 8.59 1.95 -15.81
N VAL A 86 8.79 0.93 -14.95
CA VAL A 86 10.13 0.58 -14.45
C VAL A 86 11.05 0.19 -15.60
N ALA A 87 10.60 -0.65 -16.54
CA ALA A 87 11.41 -1.07 -17.68
C ALA A 87 11.85 0.11 -18.56
N ARG A 88 10.97 1.09 -18.82
CA ARG A 88 11.27 2.30 -19.62
C ARG A 88 12.39 3.16 -19.03
N ARG A 89 12.56 3.13 -17.69
CA ARG A 89 13.60 3.89 -16.98
C ARG A 89 14.97 3.18 -16.96
N THR A 90 15.10 2.01 -17.60
CA THR A 90 16.31 1.17 -17.55
C THR A 90 16.78 0.77 -18.96
N ALA A 91 17.91 0.07 -19.05
CA ALA A 91 18.37 -0.57 -20.28
C ALA A 91 17.38 -1.60 -20.87
N LEU A 92 16.31 -1.97 -20.15
CA LEU A 92 15.26 -2.88 -20.62
C LEU A 92 14.17 -2.18 -21.46
N ALA A 93 14.24 -0.86 -21.64
CA ALA A 93 13.27 -0.07 -22.41
C ALA A 93 12.93 -0.64 -23.80
N PRO A 94 13.89 -1.18 -24.60
CA PRO A 94 13.59 -1.76 -25.91
C PRO A 94 12.61 -2.93 -25.89
N LEU A 95 12.48 -3.64 -24.75
CA LEU A 95 11.57 -4.77 -24.60
C LEU A 95 10.10 -4.35 -24.42
N THR A 96 9.84 -3.06 -24.18
CA THR A 96 8.47 -2.58 -23.89
C THR A 96 7.56 -2.48 -25.11
N GLY A 97 8.14 -2.48 -26.32
CA GLY A 97 7.44 -2.23 -27.58
C GLY A 97 6.81 -3.45 -28.27
N SER A 98 6.97 -4.67 -27.72
CA SER A 98 6.40 -5.90 -28.29
C SER A 98 5.76 -6.79 -27.23
N ALA A 99 4.75 -7.58 -27.60
CA ALA A 99 4.09 -8.52 -26.68
C ALA A 99 5.07 -9.55 -26.09
N ALA A 100 5.93 -10.14 -26.93
CA ALA A 100 6.97 -11.06 -26.49
C ALA A 100 7.99 -10.39 -25.55
N GLY A 101 8.32 -9.12 -25.79
CA GLY A 101 9.17 -8.34 -24.90
C GLY A 101 8.51 -8.09 -23.54
N GLN A 102 7.21 -7.81 -23.51
CA GLN A 102 6.43 -7.62 -22.29
C GLN A 102 6.34 -8.88 -21.42
N GLU A 103 6.12 -10.06 -22.03
CA GLU A 103 6.17 -11.35 -21.31
C GLU A 103 7.55 -11.61 -20.70
N ARG A 104 8.60 -11.25 -21.45
CA ARG A 104 9.98 -11.38 -20.98
C ARG A 104 10.28 -10.41 -19.84
N LEU A 105 9.77 -9.17 -19.89
CA LEU A 105 9.86 -8.20 -18.80
C LEU A 105 9.17 -8.71 -17.53
N GLN A 106 7.99 -9.32 -17.66
CA GLN A 106 7.30 -9.91 -16.52
C GLN A 106 8.18 -10.95 -15.82
N THR A 107 8.84 -11.82 -16.59
CA THR A 107 9.72 -12.87 -16.05
C THR A 107 11.02 -12.29 -15.45
N LEU A 108 11.60 -11.27 -16.10
CA LEU A 108 12.86 -10.65 -15.69
C LEU A 108 12.74 -9.71 -14.50
N LEU A 109 11.62 -9.01 -14.35
CA LEU A 109 11.37 -8.11 -13.22
C LEU A 109 10.66 -8.86 -12.10
N VAL A 110 9.47 -9.40 -12.34
CA VAL A 110 8.65 -9.99 -11.28
C VAL A 110 9.23 -11.29 -10.75
N GLY A 111 9.82 -12.11 -11.62
CA GLY A 111 10.43 -13.39 -11.22
C GLY A 111 11.77 -13.27 -10.48
N GLN A 112 12.42 -12.10 -10.53
CA GLN A 112 13.77 -11.90 -10.00
C GLN A 112 13.84 -10.87 -8.87
N ILE A 113 12.80 -10.04 -8.69
CA ILE A 113 12.65 -9.16 -7.53
C ILE A 113 12.15 -9.98 -6.34
N SER A 114 12.85 -9.90 -5.23
CA SER A 114 12.39 -10.44 -3.95
C SER A 114 12.36 -9.32 -2.91
N MET A 115 11.31 -9.33 -2.10
CA MET A 115 11.08 -8.33 -1.06
C MET A 115 10.94 -9.04 0.27
N GLN A 116 11.72 -8.61 1.24
CA GLN A 116 11.74 -9.19 2.58
C GLN A 116 11.62 -8.06 3.61
N PRO A 117 10.49 -7.98 4.32
CA PRO A 117 10.37 -7.13 5.49
C PRO A 117 11.42 -7.52 6.52
N SER A 118 12.21 -6.55 6.98
CA SER A 118 13.20 -6.71 8.04
C SER A 118 12.71 -5.92 9.26
N GLY A 119 12.19 -6.63 10.26
CA GLY A 119 11.54 -5.99 11.42
C GLY A 119 10.26 -5.25 11.04
N ASN A 120 10.00 -4.12 11.72
CA ASN A 120 8.71 -3.43 11.61
C ASN A 120 8.65 -2.42 10.45
N ASN A 121 9.73 -1.68 10.23
CA ASN A 121 9.73 -0.50 9.36
C ASN A 121 10.77 -0.58 8.21
N LEU A 122 11.58 -1.64 8.14
CA LEU A 122 12.59 -1.77 7.09
C LEU A 122 12.10 -2.77 6.03
N LEU A 123 12.13 -2.36 4.77
CA LEU A 123 11.86 -3.24 3.64
C LEU A 123 13.15 -3.44 2.84
N ALA A 124 13.67 -4.67 2.84
CA ALA A 124 14.79 -5.04 2.01
C ALA A 124 14.28 -5.54 0.65
N ILE A 125 14.78 -4.95 -0.42
CA ILE A 125 14.48 -5.31 -1.81
C ILE A 125 15.75 -5.85 -2.44
N ARG A 126 15.66 -7.01 -3.06
CA ARG A 126 16.78 -7.66 -3.74
C ARG A 126 16.39 -7.96 -5.17
N TYR A 127 17.35 -7.77 -6.07
CA TYR A 127 17.17 -8.05 -7.48
C TYR A 127 18.39 -8.77 -8.04
N ARG A 128 18.16 -9.73 -8.92
CA ARG A 128 19.21 -10.50 -9.58
C ARG A 128 19.10 -10.41 -11.10
N ALA A 129 20.21 -10.11 -11.77
CA ALA A 129 20.31 -10.08 -13.22
C ALA A 129 21.70 -10.52 -13.71
N THR A 130 21.85 -10.80 -15.00
CA THR A 130 23.11 -11.22 -15.61
C THR A 130 24.09 -10.06 -15.87
N SER A 131 23.66 -8.81 -15.70
CA SER A 131 24.49 -7.61 -15.83
C SER A 131 24.41 -6.78 -14.54
N PRO A 132 25.56 -6.35 -13.97
CA PRO A 132 25.58 -5.53 -12.77
C PRO A 132 24.99 -4.13 -13.02
N GLN A 133 25.16 -3.59 -14.23
CA GLN A 133 24.58 -2.29 -14.60
C GLN A 133 23.04 -2.35 -14.62
N VAL A 134 22.48 -3.40 -15.21
CA VAL A 134 21.01 -3.61 -15.23
C VAL A 134 20.49 -3.80 -13.81
N THR A 135 21.20 -4.54 -12.95
CA THR A 135 20.78 -4.75 -11.56
C THR A 135 20.59 -3.44 -10.80
N LEU A 136 21.57 -2.54 -10.88
CA LEU A 136 21.51 -1.25 -10.21
C LEU A 136 20.43 -0.33 -10.80
N GLN A 137 20.34 -0.28 -12.14
CA GLN A 137 19.32 0.53 -12.82
C GLN A 137 17.91 0.09 -12.46
N VAL A 138 17.63 -1.22 -12.41
CA VAL A 138 16.31 -1.75 -12.06
C VAL A 138 15.95 -1.41 -10.62
N LEU A 139 16.88 -1.58 -9.66
CA LEU A 139 16.63 -1.21 -8.27
C LEU A 139 16.33 0.28 -8.09
N GLN A 140 17.10 1.15 -8.76
CA GLN A 140 16.88 2.59 -8.71
C GLN A 140 15.54 2.97 -9.35
N ALA A 141 15.28 2.48 -10.56
CA ALA A 141 14.02 2.74 -11.28
C ALA A 141 12.79 2.24 -10.52
N LEU A 142 12.89 1.09 -9.85
CA LEU A 142 11.83 0.55 -9.01
C LEU A 142 11.51 1.48 -7.84
N LEU A 143 12.53 1.99 -7.16
CA LEU A 143 12.36 2.93 -6.04
C LEU A 143 11.77 4.26 -6.49
N ASP A 144 12.25 4.79 -7.62
CA ASP A 144 11.77 6.05 -8.18
C ASP A 144 10.31 5.92 -8.62
N ALA A 145 9.97 4.88 -9.38
CA ALA A 145 8.60 4.61 -9.82
C ALA A 145 7.65 4.38 -8.64
N TYR A 146 8.08 3.67 -7.60
CA TYR A 146 7.27 3.41 -6.41
C TYR A 146 7.05 4.70 -5.58
N THR A 147 8.09 5.50 -5.39
CA THR A 147 8.00 6.80 -4.69
C THR A 147 7.05 7.74 -5.42
N GLU A 148 7.20 7.86 -6.74
CA GLU A 148 6.36 8.71 -7.58
C GLU A 148 4.90 8.24 -7.60
N LYS A 149 4.68 6.93 -7.71
CA LYS A 149 3.35 6.33 -7.63
C LYS A 149 2.68 6.61 -6.29
N THR A 150 3.41 6.42 -5.19
CA THR A 150 2.91 6.66 -3.83
C THR A 150 2.62 8.15 -3.60
N SER A 151 3.47 9.05 -4.10
CA SER A 151 3.26 10.50 -4.03
C SER A 151 2.02 10.95 -4.80
N THR A 152 1.85 10.42 -6.01
CA THR A 152 0.69 10.70 -6.87
C THR A 152 -0.60 10.18 -6.24
N ASP A 153 -0.60 8.95 -5.74
CA ASP A 153 -1.74 8.34 -5.08
C ASP A 153 -2.13 9.17 -3.83
N ARG A 154 -1.16 9.62 -3.01
CA ARG A 154 -1.40 10.49 -1.85
C ARG A 154 -1.98 11.85 -2.24
N THR A 155 -1.46 12.48 -3.28
CA THR A 155 -1.93 13.79 -3.74
C THR A 155 -3.35 13.69 -4.30
N SER A 156 -3.65 12.64 -5.04
CA SER A 156 -4.99 12.34 -5.55
C SER A 156 -5.98 12.11 -4.40
N GLN A 157 -5.63 11.28 -3.43
CA GLN A 157 -6.44 11.06 -2.23
C GLN A 157 -6.64 12.33 -1.40
N GLY A 158 -5.59 13.15 -1.24
CA GLY A 158 -5.66 14.43 -0.53
C GLY A 158 -6.63 15.40 -1.21
N THR A 159 -6.55 15.50 -2.54
CA THR A 159 -7.46 16.35 -3.33
C THR A 159 -8.91 15.88 -3.21
N LEU A 160 -9.15 14.57 -3.27
CA LEU A 160 -10.48 13.99 -3.05
C LEU A 160 -11.01 14.27 -1.65
N ALA A 161 -10.17 14.13 -0.62
CA ALA A 161 -10.56 14.45 0.76
C ALA A 161 -10.89 15.93 0.94
N ILE A 162 -10.07 16.84 0.41
CA ILE A 162 -10.32 18.28 0.44
C ILE A 162 -11.68 18.59 -0.20
N SER A 163 -11.92 18.10 -1.42
CA SER A 163 -13.20 18.32 -2.11
C SER A 163 -14.40 17.74 -1.35
N PHE A 164 -14.24 16.59 -0.69
CA PHE A 164 -15.26 15.99 0.16
C PHE A 164 -15.55 16.87 1.38
N TYR A 165 -14.53 17.35 2.09
CA TYR A 165 -14.72 18.22 3.26
C TYR A 165 -15.30 19.59 2.87
N GLU A 166 -14.86 20.18 1.76
CA GLU A 166 -15.43 21.41 1.21
C GLU A 166 -16.93 21.26 0.93
N SER A 167 -17.33 20.16 0.29
CA SER A 167 -18.76 19.88 0.03
C SER A 167 -19.58 19.73 1.31
N ARG A 168 -19.00 19.17 2.39
CA ARG A 168 -19.67 19.03 3.69
C ARG A 168 -19.82 20.38 4.39
N VAL A 169 -18.79 21.22 4.36
CA VAL A 169 -18.85 22.57 4.94
C VAL A 169 -19.91 23.41 4.22
N GLN A 170 -19.96 23.36 2.89
CA GLN A 170 -21.00 24.04 2.10
C GLN A 170 -22.40 23.53 2.45
N ALA A 171 -22.60 22.21 2.47
CA ALA A 171 -23.90 21.62 2.83
C ALA A 171 -24.36 22.01 4.24
N THR A 172 -23.45 22.03 5.23
CA THR A 172 -23.77 22.45 6.60
C THR A 172 -24.05 23.95 6.69
N GLN A 173 -23.31 24.79 5.95
CA GLN A 173 -23.60 26.23 5.88
C GLN A 173 -24.98 26.50 5.26
N ASP A 174 -25.35 25.77 4.21
CA ASP A 174 -26.64 25.93 3.56
C ASP A 174 -27.79 25.43 4.45
N GLN A 175 -27.61 24.32 5.17
CA GLN A 175 -28.54 23.90 6.21
C GLN A 175 -28.70 24.94 7.31
N ALA A 176 -27.61 25.54 7.80
CA ALA A 176 -27.66 26.57 8.84
C ALA A 176 -28.43 27.82 8.37
N LYS A 177 -28.24 28.24 7.11
CA LYS A 177 -29.02 29.33 6.50
C LYS A 177 -30.50 28.97 6.41
N GLN A 178 -30.83 27.77 5.92
CA GLN A 178 -32.21 27.30 5.82
C GLN A 178 -32.90 27.25 7.18
N SER A 179 -32.24 26.74 8.22
CA SER A 179 -32.77 26.71 9.59
C SER A 179 -32.98 28.12 10.15
N THR A 180 -32.06 29.05 9.88
CA THR A 180 -32.18 30.45 10.31
C THR A 180 -33.36 31.16 9.62
N ASP A 181 -33.53 30.94 8.31
CA ASP A 181 -34.64 31.51 7.55
C ASP A 181 -35.99 30.91 7.97
N ALA A 182 -36.02 29.59 8.25
CA ALA A 182 -37.21 28.93 8.79
C ALA A 182 -37.62 29.50 10.16
N LEU A 183 -36.64 29.74 11.04
CA LEU A 183 -36.88 30.37 12.35
C LEU A 183 -37.40 31.81 12.19
N ARG A 184 -36.83 32.61 11.27
CA ARG A 184 -37.29 33.98 10.98
C ARG A 184 -38.74 33.99 10.47
N ARG A 185 -39.08 33.09 9.55
CA ARG A 185 -40.45 32.93 9.04
C ARG A 185 -41.43 32.54 10.15
N TYR A 186 -41.03 31.63 11.04
CA TYR A 186 -41.86 31.24 12.19
C TYR A 186 -42.13 32.42 13.14
N GLN A 187 -41.11 33.24 13.45
CA GLN A 187 -41.27 34.43 14.30
C GLN A 187 -42.16 35.49 13.65
N GLN A 188 -42.00 35.75 12.35
CA GLN A 188 -42.83 36.71 11.61
C GLN A 188 -44.29 36.27 11.56
N ALA A 189 -44.56 35.00 11.24
CA ALA A 189 -45.90 34.44 11.21
C ALA A 189 -46.60 34.53 12.59
N ARG A 190 -45.85 34.29 13.67
CA ARG A 190 -46.38 34.43 15.04
C ARG A 190 -46.74 35.87 15.38
N LEU A 191 -45.88 36.84 15.02
CA LEU A 191 -46.12 38.26 15.29
C LEU A 191 -47.34 38.81 14.53
N SER A 192 -47.61 38.30 13.32
CA SER A 192 -48.78 38.70 12.52
C SER A 192 -50.12 38.14 13.02
N ILE A 193 -50.12 37.11 13.86
CA ILE A 193 -51.35 36.49 14.40
C ILE A 193 -51.79 37.17 15.70
N ASP A 194 -50.92 37.95 16.35
CA ASP A 194 -51.22 38.60 17.63
C ASP A 194 -50.89 40.12 17.61
N PRO A 195 -51.78 40.97 17.06
CA PRO A 195 -51.59 42.42 17.02
C PRO A 195 -51.64 43.08 18.42
N SER A 196 -51.93 42.32 19.48
CA SER A 196 -51.97 42.82 20.86
C SER A 196 -50.61 42.75 21.58
N VAL A 197 -49.68 41.90 21.11
CA VAL A 197 -48.37 41.67 21.78
C VAL A 197 -47.29 42.66 21.30
N SER A 198 -47.47 43.27 20.12
CA SER A 198 -46.51 44.23 19.55
C SER A 198 -46.41 45.54 20.35
N ALA A 199 -47.43 45.86 21.15
CA ALA A 199 -47.47 47.07 21.97
C ALA A 199 -46.68 46.94 23.29
N ASP A 200 -46.47 45.71 23.79
CA ASP A 200 -45.89 45.48 25.13
C ASP A 200 -44.35 45.37 25.14
N LEU A 201 -43.73 45.04 24.00
CA LEU A 201 -42.27 44.86 23.90
C LEU A 201 -41.47 46.16 23.71
N SER A 202 -42.14 47.30 23.60
CA SER A 202 -41.48 48.61 23.46
C SER A 202 -41.22 49.30 24.82
N GLY A 203 -41.50 48.62 25.94
CA GLY A 203 -41.47 49.24 27.27
C GLY A 203 -41.02 48.33 28.42
N SER A 204 -39.80 47.78 28.41
CA SER A 204 -38.96 47.73 29.64
C SER A 204 -37.56 47.13 29.44
N PRO A 205 -36.56 47.60 30.21
CA PRO A 205 -35.14 47.34 30.00
C PRO A 205 -34.62 46.10 30.75
N ALA A 206 -33.54 45.51 30.21
CA ALA A 206 -32.42 44.90 30.92
C ALA A 206 -32.67 44.27 32.31
N ALA A 207 -33.29 43.09 32.38
CA ALA A 207 -33.13 42.19 33.53
C ALA A 207 -33.54 40.76 33.13
N HIS A 208 -32.58 39.90 32.75
CA HIS A 208 -32.66 38.42 32.88
C HIS A 208 -31.43 37.67 32.30
N ALA A 209 -30.34 38.35 31.95
CA ALA A 209 -29.13 37.69 31.44
C ALA A 209 -28.21 37.08 32.53
N ALA A 210 -28.66 36.91 33.77
CA ALA A 210 -27.76 36.51 34.88
C ALA A 210 -28.16 35.25 35.68
N ALA A 211 -29.17 34.47 35.26
CA ALA A 211 -29.61 33.34 36.09
C ALA A 211 -29.97 32.08 35.29
N GLU A 212 -29.00 31.44 34.64
CA GLU A 212 -28.97 29.95 34.61
C GLU A 212 -27.59 29.39 34.23
N SER A 213 -26.58 29.72 35.05
CA SER A 213 -25.44 28.82 35.23
C SER A 213 -25.85 27.75 36.24
N GLY A 214 -26.21 26.56 35.76
CA GLY A 214 -26.26 25.35 36.58
C GLY A 214 -27.50 24.49 36.45
N ARG A 215 -27.50 23.56 35.47
CA ARG A 215 -27.99 22.19 35.72
C ARG A 215 -27.45 21.21 34.67
N VAL A 216 -26.37 20.55 35.05
CA VAL A 216 -26.02 19.20 34.62
C VAL A 216 -26.98 18.24 35.35
N ARG A 217 -27.73 17.38 34.64
CA ARG A 217 -27.82 15.91 34.89
C ARG A 217 -28.87 15.19 34.01
N PRO A 218 -28.77 13.84 33.89
CA PRO A 218 -29.24 13.04 32.76
C PRO A 218 -30.52 12.23 33.06
N GLU A 219 -30.87 11.36 32.10
CA GLU A 219 -31.52 10.03 32.28
C GLU A 219 -33.03 9.93 32.01
N ALA A 220 -33.40 9.08 31.04
CA ALA A 220 -34.24 7.88 31.20
C ALA A 220 -34.62 7.36 29.79
N ALA A 221 -34.24 6.15 29.35
CA ALA A 221 -34.62 4.82 29.84
C ALA A 221 -36.13 4.51 29.66
N GLY A 222 -36.46 3.75 28.61
CA GLY A 222 -37.72 3.03 28.45
C GLY A 222 -37.43 1.57 28.10
N ARG A 223 -37.76 0.65 29.02
CA ARG A 223 -37.54 -0.81 28.95
C ARG A 223 -38.78 -1.53 28.41
N GLY A 224 -38.56 -2.72 27.86
CA GLY A 224 -39.53 -3.82 27.67
C GLY A 224 -39.23 -4.55 26.35
N THR A 225 -39.01 -5.87 26.24
CA THR A 225 -39.25 -7.01 27.15
C THR A 225 -38.56 -8.24 26.52
N CYS A 226 -37.97 -9.13 27.32
CA CYS A 226 -37.55 -10.48 26.90
C CYS A 226 -38.74 -11.46 27.02
N VAL A 227 -38.97 -12.33 26.02
CA VAL A 227 -39.51 -13.70 26.20
C VAL A 227 -38.95 -14.60 25.10
N ALA A 228 -38.53 -15.79 25.52
CA ALA A 228 -37.91 -16.86 24.75
C ALA A 228 -38.87 -17.59 23.77
N ARG A 229 -38.32 -18.08 22.64
CA ARG A 229 -38.46 -19.47 22.19
C ARG A 229 -37.42 -19.79 21.11
#